data_AF-A0A7X8MKJ6-F1
#
_entry.id   AF-A0A7X8MKJ6-F1
#
_cell.length_a   1.000
_cell.length_b   1.000
_cell.length_c   1.000
_cell.angle_alpha   90.00
_cell.angle_beta   90.00
_cell.angle_gamma   90.00
#
_symmetry.space_group_name_H-M   'P 1'
#
loop_
_entity.id
_entity.type
_entity.pdbx_description
1 polymer ?
#
loop_
_entity_poly.entity_id
_entity_poly.type
_entity_poly.pdbx_seq_one_letter_code
_entity_poly.pdbx_strand_id
1 'polypeptide(L)' 'MDMETSRLDKQMNFLLEVDQLKRVDRQTLIVDGTRPENSAEHSWHIALMGLLLAEHVD' A
#
# COMPACT_ATOMS: atom_id res chain seq x y z
N MET A 1 30.88 -13.83 -8.52
CA MET A 1 31.27 -12.78 -7.56
C MET A 1 29.99 -12.03 -7.28
N ASP A 2 29.31 -12.36 -6.19
CA ASP A 2 28.06 -11.69 -5.85
C ASP A 2 28.36 -10.22 -5.61
N MET A 3 27.80 -9.38 -6.48
CA MET A 3 27.81 -7.94 -6.28
C MET A 3 26.79 -7.66 -5.17
N GLU A 4 27.29 -7.47 -3.95
CA GLU A 4 26.46 -7.11 -2.79
C GLU A 4 25.53 -5.97 -3.18
N THR A 5 24.24 -6.27 -3.22
CA THR A 5 23.19 -5.33 -3.61
C THR A 5 23.18 -4.20 -2.59
N SER A 6 23.36 -2.96 -3.04
CA SER A 6 23.46 -1.83 -2.12
C SER A 6 22.18 -1.68 -1.31
N ARG A 7 22.26 -1.01 -0.16
CA ARG A 7 21.06 -0.69 0.64
C ARG A 7 20.00 0.03 -0.22
N LEU A 8 20.43 0.95 -1.09
CA LEU A 8 19.55 1.70 -1.98
C LEU A 8 18.86 0.78 -2.99
N ASP A 9 19.60 -0.15 -3.60
CA ASP A 9 19.03 -1.10 -4.57
C ASP A 9 17.96 -1.98 -3.92
N LYS A 10 18.20 -2.45 -2.68
CA LYS A 10 17.20 -3.22 -1.92
C LYS A 10 15.94 -2.41 -1.65
N GLN A 11 16.10 -1.13 -1.29
CA GLN A 11 14.98 -0.22 -1.07
C GLN A 11 14.20 0.02 -2.37
N MET A 12 14.90 0.23 -3.49
CA MET A 12 14.25 0.44 -4.78
C MET A 12 13.49 -0.81 -5.25
N ASN A 13 14.08 -1.99 -5.09
CA ASN A 13 13.41 -3.25 -5.40
C ASN A 13 12.15 -3.45 -4.54
N PHE A 14 12.22 -3.09 -3.25
CA PHE A 14 11.05 -3.15 -2.39
C PHE A 14 9.95 -2.18 -2.85
N LEU A 15 10.30 -0.94 -3.22
CA LEU A 15 9.33 0.03 -3.72
C LEU A 15 8.66 -0.44 -5.02
N LEU A 16 9.40 -1.07 -5.92
CA LEU A 16 8.86 -1.66 -7.14
C LEU A 16 7.92 -2.84 -6.85
N GLU A 17 8.27 -3.68 -5.88
CA GLU A 17 7.45 -4.82 -5.49
C GLU A 17 6.11 -4.37 -4.89
N VAL A 18 6.12 -3.41 -3.96
CA VAL A 18 4.88 -2.92 -3.34
C VAL A 18 4.01 -2.11 -4.29
N ASP A 19 4.57 -1.52 -5.36
CA ASP A 19 3.78 -0.85 -6.40
C ASP A 19 2.77 -1.79 -7.08
N GLN A 20 3.09 -3.09 -7.15
CA GLN A 20 2.21 -4.10 -7.74
C GLN A 20 0.89 -4.26 -6.98
N LEU A 21 0.80 -3.80 -5.72
CA LEU A 21 -0.47 -3.78 -4.97
C LEU A 21 -1.55 -2.93 -5.64
N LYS A 22 -1.16 -1.98 -6.51
CA LYS A 22 -2.10 -1.19 -7.33
C LYS A 22 -2.90 -2.04 -8.33
N ARG A 23 -2.46 -3.28 -8.59
CA ARG A 23 -3.10 -4.23 -9.52
C ARG A 23 -3.92 -5.30 -8.82
N VAL A 24 -3.91 -5.34 -7.49
CA VAL A 24 -4.64 -6.34 -6.71
C VAL A 24 -5.97 -5.75 -6.26
N ASP A 25 -7.01 -6.00 -7.05
CA ASP A 25 -8.38 -5.59 -6.73
C ASP A 25 -8.91 -6.36 -5.50
N ARG A 26 -9.72 -5.68 -4.70
CA ARG A 26 -10.42 -6.22 -3.54
C ARG A 26 -11.91 -6.35 -3.85
N GLN A 27 -12.69 -7.05 -3.02
CA GLN A 27 -14.14 -7.11 -3.21
C GLN A 27 -14.87 -5.82 -2.81
N THR A 28 -14.27 -5.04 -1.91
CA THR A 28 -14.81 -3.76 -1.45
C THR A 28 -14.87 -2.79 -2.63
N LEU A 29 -16.01 -2.13 -2.81
CA LEU A 29 -16.17 -1.07 -3.80
C LEU A 29 -15.65 0.25 -3.26
N ILE A 30 -15.16 1.12 -4.14
CA ILE A 30 -14.93 2.53 -3.77
C ILE A 30 -16.26 3.20 -3.42
N VAL A 31 -16.21 4.35 -2.74
CA VAL A 31 -17.38 5.01 -2.11
C VAL A 31 -18.53 5.27 -3.10
N ASP A 32 -18.22 5.59 -4.35
CA ASP A 32 -19.23 5.85 -5.38
C ASP A 32 -19.80 4.57 -6.03
N GLY A 33 -19.29 3.40 -5.65
CA GLY A 33 -19.75 2.10 -6.11
C GLY A 33 -19.35 1.73 -7.55
N THR A 34 -18.55 2.55 -8.23
CA THR A 34 -18.29 2.38 -9.67
C THR A 34 -17.30 1.26 -10.00
N ARG A 35 -16.42 0.91 -9.06
CA ARG A 35 -15.44 -0.17 -9.22
C ARG A 35 -15.00 -0.76 -7.88
N PRO A 36 -14.39 -1.94 -7.89
CA PRO A 36 -13.63 -2.42 -6.74
C PRO A 36 -12.43 -1.51 -6.44
N GLU A 37 -12.08 -1.37 -5.16
CA GLU A 37 -10.84 -0.71 -4.72
C GLU A 37 -9.63 -1.65 -4.96
N ASN A 38 -8.44 -1.08 -5.16
CA ASN A 38 -7.21 -1.89 -5.14
C ASN A 38 -6.54 -1.90 -3.76
N SER A 39 -5.63 -2.85 -3.54
CA SER A 39 -4.98 -3.05 -2.24
C SER A 39 -4.06 -1.90 -1.82
N ALA A 40 -3.50 -1.14 -2.76
CA ALA A 40 -2.71 0.05 -2.44
C ALA A 40 -3.61 1.20 -1.95
N GLU A 41 -4.76 1.44 -2.58
CA GLU A 41 -5.77 2.42 -2.16
C GLU A 41 -6.28 2.11 -0.75
N HIS A 42 -6.60 0.83 -0.50
CA HIS A 42 -7.07 0.38 0.81
C HIS A 42 -6.03 0.63 1.90
N SER A 43 -4.77 0.23 1.66
CA SER A 43 -3.68 0.39 2.64
C SER A 43 -3.41 1.87 2.93
N TRP A 44 -3.46 2.73 1.91
CA TRP A 44 -3.35 4.18 2.07
C TRP A 44 -4.48 4.72 2.95
N HIS A 45 -5.72 4.30 2.68
CA HIS A 45 -6.87 4.76 3.45
C HIS A 45 -6.79 4.33 4.92
N ILE A 46 -6.39 3.09 5.20
CA ILE A 46 -6.18 2.59 6.57
C ILE A 46 -5.02 3.33 7.27
N ALA A 47 -3.93 3.66 6.57
CA ALA A 47 -2.85 4.46 7.15
C ALA A 47 -3.33 5.87 7.54
N LEU A 48 -4.14 6.52 6.72
CA LEU A 48 -4.77 7.80 7.05
C LEU A 48 -5.73 7.68 8.23
N MET A 49 -6.57 6.64 8.24
CA MET A 49 -7.44 6.36 9.38
C MET A 49 -6.65 6.18 10.68
N GLY A 50 -5.53 5.47 10.64
CA GLY A 50 -4.65 5.29 11.79
C GLY A 50 -4.10 6.61 12.33
N LEU A 51 -3.71 7.54 11.44
CA LEU A 51 -3.24 8.86 11.84
C LEU A 51 -4.37 9.76 12.39
N LEU A 52 -5.54 9.76 11.74
CA LEU A 52 -6.64 10.65 12.07
C LEU A 52 -7.47 10.18 13.27
N LEU A 53 -7.60 8.87 13.46
CA LEU A 53 -8.41 8.27 14.51
C LEU A 53 -7.58 7.82 15.71
N ALA A 54 -6.27 8.13 15.73
CA ALA A 54 -5.35 7.76 16.82
C ALA A 54 -5.85 8.24 18.20
N GLU A 55 -6.49 9.41 18.25
CA GLU A 55 -7.03 10.00 19.48
C GLU A 55 -8.27 9.28 20.03
N HIS A 56 -8.84 8.33 19.29
CA HIS A 56 -10.02 7.57 19.67
C HIS A 56 -9.71 6.14 20.12
N VAL A 57 -8.42 5.77 20.21
CA VAL A 57 -7.96 4.47 20.71
C VAL A 57 -7.36 4.67 22.10
N ASP A 58 -7.89 3.95 23.09
CA ASP A 58 -7.37 3.90 24.47
C ASP A 58 -6.10 3.03 24.58
#